data_AF-A0A833EPT2-F1
#
_entry.id   AF-A0A833EPT2-F1
#
_cell.length_a   1.000
_cell.length_b   1.000
_cell.length_c   1.000
_cell.angle_alpha   90.00
_cell.angle_beta   90.00
_cell.angle_gamma   90.00
#
_symmetry.space_group_name_H-M   'P 1'
#
loop_
_entity.id
_entity.type
_entity.pdbx_description
1 polymer ?
#
loop_
_entity_poly.entity_id
_entity_poly.type
_entity_poly.pdbx_seq_one_letter_code
_entity_poly.pdbx_strand_id
1 'polypeptide(L)'
;MKKNKTKKPVPTAGGQKKILFWIGMVMLPVLFFVALEIGLQVGNYGGDLPLFIPASKDYPDYMQMNPDVSKRYFVRQKKSPRAPVDFFLREKPANGVRIFMMGGSSMAGYPYSFNVTPSKILQRRLQDLFPEKHIEVINTAMIAINSYTLLDFTDEILAQQPDALLIYAGHNEYYGALGAASTESFGSIRAFVNLSLRLRTYKTFLLLRDVMGYLATSLQRMSTGGSVNDPNATLMARMVGEQKIPYGSSLYELGKLQFAGNLRDIIEKAQEKNVPVILSELVSNIRDQKPFLPLPEEGEDAQQVFAEARKLEKQGLYEKARERYERAKDLDGLRFRAPEEFNTVIYDLAEAYGLQVAQSKETVADLCENALAGECYFLEHLHPNIDGFFALSDAFLDAVLESKVVADFWVSARVKPWRAFRENWGVTELDLAYANYRIAFLKAGWPFKPNAVPSQLQIDFTATTKAESLAVQTWQDTNYNRERAHVDLANYYAKKGDYLAAFREYRALAYFAPHNQTAWVNAAQMLIDNKSFDDAIYYLYQALKCGESAFSEKWLGQIYLMKNQNRRALGFLEKAAQKMPDDSQL
;
A
#
# COMPACT_ATOMS: atom_id res chain seq x y z
N MET A 1 -18.50 -24.79 -92.33
CA MET A 1 -19.34 -23.81 -91.59
C MET A 1 -19.01 -23.87 -90.09
N LYS A 2 -18.25 -22.90 -89.58
CA LYS A 2 -17.92 -22.78 -88.14
C LYS A 2 -19.06 -22.00 -87.45
N LYS A 3 -19.72 -22.62 -86.47
CA LYS A 3 -20.72 -21.94 -85.61
C LYS A 3 -19.99 -21.01 -84.62
N ASN A 4 -20.27 -19.72 -84.71
CA ASN A 4 -19.86 -18.69 -83.75
C ASN A 4 -20.49 -18.96 -82.38
N LYS A 5 -19.66 -19.14 -81.34
CA LYS A 5 -20.08 -19.06 -79.94
C LYS A 5 -20.03 -17.60 -79.51
N THR A 6 -21.20 -16.97 -79.39
CA THR A 6 -21.38 -15.68 -78.72
C THR A 6 -20.98 -15.79 -77.25
N LYS A 7 -19.91 -15.08 -76.85
CA LYS A 7 -19.55 -14.89 -75.43
C LYS A 7 -20.63 -14.02 -74.77
N LYS A 8 -21.30 -14.55 -73.74
CA LYS A 8 -22.19 -13.75 -72.89
C LYS A 8 -21.36 -12.69 -72.14
N PRO A 9 -21.84 -11.44 -72.02
CA PRO A 9 -21.16 -10.40 -71.25
C PRO A 9 -21.15 -10.78 -69.77
N VAL A 10 -19.98 -10.66 -69.14
CA VAL A 10 -19.83 -10.83 -67.68
C VAL A 10 -20.58 -9.65 -67.02
N PRO A 11 -21.53 -9.90 -66.11
CA PRO A 11 -22.25 -8.82 -65.46
C PRO A 11 -21.28 -8.05 -64.57
N THR A 12 -20.97 -6.82 -64.93
CA THR A 12 -20.25 -5.88 -64.07
C THR A 12 -21.19 -5.45 -62.95
N ALA A 13 -20.87 -5.83 -61.71
CA ALA A 13 -21.63 -5.40 -60.55
C ALA A 13 -21.73 -3.86 -60.53
N GLY A 14 -22.96 -3.33 -60.58
CA GLY A 14 -23.22 -1.89 -60.53
C GLY A 14 -22.58 -1.25 -59.30
N GLY A 15 -22.18 0.03 -59.39
CA GLY A 15 -21.37 0.72 -58.37
C GLY A 15 -21.86 0.53 -56.93
N GLN A 16 -23.17 0.50 -56.71
CA GLN A 16 -23.79 0.24 -55.40
C GLN A 16 -23.50 -1.17 -54.84
N LYS A 17 -23.49 -2.22 -55.68
CA LYS A 17 -23.17 -3.59 -55.25
C LYS A 17 -21.69 -3.74 -54.89
N LYS A 18 -20.80 -3.00 -55.57
CA LYS A 18 -19.38 -2.94 -55.21
C LYS A 18 -19.17 -2.20 -53.88
N ILE A 19 -19.88 -1.09 -53.66
CA ILE A 19 -19.83 -0.35 -52.39
C ILE A 19 -20.34 -1.23 -51.24
N LEU A 20 -21.49 -1.89 -51.39
CA LEU A 20 -22.02 -2.82 -50.38
C LEU A 20 -21.07 -3.98 -50.09
N PHE A 21 -20.39 -4.50 -51.10
CA PHE A 21 -19.37 -5.55 -50.92
C PHE A 21 -18.16 -5.04 -50.13
N TRP A 22 -17.64 -3.85 -50.43
CA TRP A 22 -16.54 -3.24 -49.66
C TRP A 22 -16.95 -2.89 -48.23
N ILE A 23 -18.17 -2.37 -48.04
CA ILE A 23 -18.75 -2.15 -46.71
C ILE A 23 -18.82 -3.48 -45.96
N GLY A 24 -19.36 -4.54 -46.58
CA GLY A 24 -19.42 -5.87 -45.97
C GLY A 24 -18.03 -6.44 -45.63
N MET A 25 -17.04 -6.25 -46.49
CA MET A 25 -15.67 -6.72 -46.28
C MET A 25 -14.99 -6.02 -45.09
N VAL A 26 -15.26 -4.73 -44.87
CA VAL A 26 -14.72 -3.97 -43.73
C VAL A 26 -15.54 -4.22 -42.45
N MET A 27 -16.87 -4.26 -42.57
CA MET A 27 -17.76 -4.40 -41.41
C MET A 27 -17.74 -5.81 -40.82
N LEU A 28 -17.54 -6.86 -41.62
CA LEU A 28 -17.60 -8.23 -41.10
C LEU A 28 -16.51 -8.53 -40.05
N PRO A 29 -15.21 -8.18 -40.25
CA PRO A 29 -14.20 -8.31 -39.20
C PRO A 29 -14.49 -7.45 -37.97
N VAL A 30 -14.98 -6.22 -38.17
CA VAL A 30 -15.34 -5.31 -37.05
C VAL A 30 -16.47 -5.91 -36.22
N LEU A 31 -17.54 -6.39 -36.86
CA LEU A 31 -18.66 -7.04 -36.20
C LEU A 31 -18.23 -8.33 -35.48
N PHE A 32 -17.28 -9.09 -36.04
CA PHE A 32 -16.71 -10.25 -35.36
C PHE A 32 -16.00 -9.86 -34.06
N PHE A 33 -15.11 -8.86 -34.07
CA PHE A 33 -14.40 -8.44 -32.85
C PHE A 33 -15.33 -7.77 -31.83
N VAL A 34 -16.36 -7.04 -32.27
CA VAL A 34 -17.40 -6.51 -31.38
C VAL A 34 -18.19 -7.65 -30.74
N ALA A 35 -18.63 -8.65 -31.51
CA ALA A 35 -19.33 -9.81 -30.98
C ALA A 35 -18.44 -10.63 -30.03
N LEU A 36 -17.15 -10.77 -30.34
CA LEU A 36 -16.17 -11.43 -29.48
C LEU A 36 -15.98 -10.68 -28.16
N GLU A 37 -15.80 -9.36 -28.21
CA GLU A 37 -15.69 -8.52 -27.00
C GLU A 37 -16.95 -8.64 -26.14
N ILE A 38 -18.15 -8.56 -26.73
CA ILE A 38 -19.41 -8.73 -26.00
C ILE A 38 -19.48 -10.14 -25.39
N GLY A 39 -19.13 -11.18 -26.14
CA GLY A 39 -19.14 -12.56 -25.64
C GLY A 39 -18.18 -12.75 -24.46
N LEU A 40 -16.97 -12.19 -24.54
CA LEU A 40 -15.98 -12.23 -23.47
C LEU A 40 -16.40 -11.39 -22.26
N GLN A 41 -17.05 -10.24 -22.47
CA GLN A 41 -17.58 -9.38 -21.42
C GLN A 41 -18.70 -10.08 -20.64
N VAL A 42 -19.66 -10.69 -21.36
CA VAL A 42 -20.74 -11.48 -20.74
C VAL A 42 -20.19 -12.69 -19.98
N GLY A 43 -19.14 -13.32 -20.51
CA GLY A 43 -18.42 -14.40 -19.81
C GLY A 43 -17.50 -13.94 -18.68
N ASN A 44 -17.39 -12.63 -18.41
CA ASN A 44 -16.45 -12.03 -17.46
C ASN A 44 -15.01 -12.55 -17.60
N TYR A 45 -14.54 -12.68 -18.84
CA TYR A 45 -13.21 -13.21 -19.13
C TYR A 45 -12.11 -12.37 -18.45
N GLY A 46 -11.20 -13.02 -17.73
CA GLY A 46 -10.14 -12.33 -16.97
C GLY A 46 -10.62 -11.56 -15.71
N GLY A 47 -11.93 -11.54 -15.44
CA GLY A 47 -12.53 -10.81 -14.31
C GLY A 47 -12.57 -9.29 -14.48
N ASP A 48 -13.30 -8.63 -13.59
CA ASP A 48 -13.25 -7.18 -13.41
C ASP A 48 -12.42 -6.88 -12.16
N LEU A 49 -11.41 -6.04 -12.32
CA LEU A 49 -10.47 -5.70 -11.26
C LEU A 49 -10.53 -4.21 -10.94
N PRO A 50 -11.70 -3.56 -10.76
CA PRO A 50 -11.76 -2.14 -10.41
C PRO A 50 -10.96 -1.88 -9.12
N LEU A 51 -10.39 -0.69 -8.99
CA LEU A 51 -9.60 -0.30 -7.83
C LEU A 51 -10.44 -0.31 -6.57
N PHE A 52 -11.70 0.15 -6.64
CA PHE A 52 -12.62 0.17 -5.51
C PHE A 52 -13.81 -0.76 -5.71
N ILE A 53 -14.17 -1.47 -4.65
CA ILE A 53 -15.35 -2.33 -4.56
C ILE A 53 -16.09 -2.05 -3.24
N PRO A 54 -17.37 -2.41 -3.11
CA PRO A 54 -18.04 -2.41 -1.81
C PRO A 54 -17.28 -3.27 -0.77
N ALA A 55 -17.17 -2.81 0.46
CA ALA A 55 -16.34 -3.42 1.51
C ALA A 55 -16.79 -4.84 1.90
N SER A 56 -18.02 -4.98 2.40
CA SER A 56 -18.68 -6.26 2.64
C SER A 56 -20.20 -6.06 2.73
N LYS A 57 -20.96 -7.15 2.86
CA LYS A 57 -22.40 -7.07 3.12
C LYS A 57 -22.72 -6.41 4.46
N ASP A 58 -21.81 -6.50 5.43
CA ASP A 58 -21.99 -5.93 6.77
C ASP A 58 -21.70 -4.42 6.80
N TYR A 59 -21.01 -3.90 5.78
CA TYR A 59 -20.66 -2.48 5.65
C TYR A 59 -21.10 -1.93 4.28
N PRO A 60 -22.42 -1.91 3.98
CA PRO A 60 -22.93 -1.60 2.64
C PRO A 60 -22.66 -0.16 2.20
N ASP A 61 -22.46 0.76 3.15
CA ASP A 61 -22.16 2.17 2.90
C ASP A 61 -20.67 2.43 2.67
N TYR A 62 -19.82 1.41 2.81
CA TYR A 62 -18.37 1.54 2.68
C TYR A 62 -17.86 0.93 1.38
N MET A 63 -16.82 1.58 0.86
CA MET A 63 -15.99 1.10 -0.23
C MET A 63 -14.63 0.70 0.33
N GLN A 64 -13.94 -0.19 -0.36
CA GLN A 64 -12.57 -0.61 -0.05
C GLN A 64 -11.77 -0.77 -1.33
N MET A 65 -10.45 -0.72 -1.21
CA MET A 65 -9.56 -1.14 -2.29
C MET A 65 -9.76 -2.63 -2.58
N ASN A 66 -9.89 -2.99 -3.85
CA ASN A 66 -10.09 -4.36 -4.28
C ASN A 66 -8.86 -5.20 -3.91
N PRO A 67 -9.00 -6.22 -3.03
CA PRO A 67 -7.88 -7.03 -2.57
C PRO A 67 -7.11 -7.73 -3.71
N ASP A 68 -7.76 -7.92 -4.85
CA ASP A 68 -7.22 -8.61 -6.03
C ASP A 68 -6.71 -7.66 -7.12
N VAL A 69 -6.76 -6.33 -6.92
CA VAL A 69 -6.37 -5.34 -7.95
C VAL A 69 -4.94 -5.54 -8.48
N SER A 70 -4.04 -6.12 -7.67
CA SER A 70 -2.69 -6.50 -8.10
C SER A 70 -2.67 -7.38 -9.35
N LYS A 71 -3.71 -8.19 -9.57
CA LYS A 71 -3.77 -9.11 -10.73
C LYS A 71 -3.74 -8.35 -12.07
N ARG A 72 -3.96 -7.03 -12.07
CA ARG A 72 -3.71 -6.13 -13.22
C ARG A 72 -2.25 -6.17 -13.70
N TYR A 73 -1.30 -6.40 -12.80
CA TYR A 73 0.13 -6.22 -13.03
C TYR A 73 0.93 -7.52 -12.87
N PHE A 74 0.53 -8.39 -11.93
CA PHE A 74 1.25 -9.62 -11.59
C PHE A 74 0.68 -10.82 -12.35
N VAL A 75 0.87 -10.85 -13.67
CA VAL A 75 0.26 -11.87 -14.54
C VAL A 75 1.06 -13.18 -14.52
N ARG A 76 2.39 -13.13 -14.33
CA ARG A 76 3.24 -14.34 -14.37
C ARG A 76 3.41 -14.99 -13.00
N GLN A 77 2.94 -14.36 -11.93
CA GLN A 77 3.04 -14.87 -10.57
C GLN A 77 1.81 -15.71 -10.19
N LYS A 78 2.04 -16.91 -9.65
CA LYS A 78 0.94 -17.77 -9.13
C LYS A 78 0.21 -17.18 -7.92
N LYS A 79 0.91 -16.34 -7.14
CA LYS A 79 0.36 -15.63 -5.97
C LYS A 79 0.74 -14.16 -6.08
N SER A 80 -0.26 -13.31 -6.29
CA SER A 80 -0.12 -11.86 -6.31
C SER A 80 -0.29 -11.27 -4.89
N PRO A 81 0.38 -10.15 -4.59
CA PRO A 81 0.21 -9.48 -3.30
C PRO A 81 -1.19 -8.90 -3.15
N ARG A 82 -1.83 -9.09 -1.99
CA ARG A 82 -3.14 -8.47 -1.72
C ARG A 82 -2.98 -7.00 -1.31
N ALA A 83 -3.92 -6.17 -1.75
CA ALA A 83 -4.00 -4.78 -1.32
C ALA A 83 -4.33 -4.66 0.18
N PRO A 84 -3.89 -3.58 0.86
CA PRO A 84 -4.38 -3.23 2.19
C PRO A 84 -5.90 -3.09 2.20
N VAL A 85 -6.51 -3.38 3.35
CA VAL A 85 -7.96 -3.21 3.55
C VAL A 85 -8.17 -1.91 4.32
N ASP A 86 -8.64 -0.89 3.61
CA ASP A 86 -9.04 0.40 4.17
C ASP A 86 -10.44 0.76 3.69
N PHE A 87 -11.34 1.04 4.64
CA PHE A 87 -12.72 1.43 4.35
C PHE A 87 -12.87 2.94 4.32
N PHE A 88 -13.67 3.43 3.39
CA PHE A 88 -14.12 4.81 3.30
C PHE A 88 -15.59 4.84 2.85
N LEU A 89 -16.31 5.92 3.15
CA LEU A 89 -17.73 6.02 2.81
C LEU A 89 -17.91 6.09 1.28
N ARG A 90 -18.91 5.38 0.75
CA ARG A 90 -19.28 5.46 -0.67
C ARG A 90 -19.62 6.90 -1.06
N GLU A 91 -20.39 7.57 -0.23
CA GLU A 91 -20.73 8.99 -0.40
C GLU A 91 -19.93 9.82 0.58
N LYS A 92 -19.21 10.83 0.07
CA LYS A 92 -18.40 11.73 0.89
C LYS A 92 -19.33 12.65 1.68
N PRO A 93 -19.23 12.71 3.03
CA PRO A 93 -20.04 13.63 3.83
C PRO A 93 -19.74 15.10 3.49
N ALA A 94 -20.69 16.00 3.74
CA ALA A 94 -20.51 17.43 3.49
C ALA A 94 -19.39 18.07 4.33
N ASN A 95 -19.16 17.56 5.55
CA ASN A 95 -18.02 17.94 6.40
C ASN A 95 -16.81 16.98 6.22
N GLY A 96 -16.82 16.18 5.16
CA GLY A 96 -15.83 15.15 4.88
C GLY A 96 -14.58 15.71 4.21
N VAL A 97 -13.42 15.25 4.66
CA VAL A 97 -12.13 15.44 3.98
C VAL A 97 -11.59 14.05 3.61
N ARG A 98 -11.28 13.86 2.33
CA ARG A 98 -10.92 12.58 1.73
C ARG A 98 -9.56 12.69 1.06
N ILE A 99 -8.56 12.05 1.65
CA ILE A 99 -7.18 12.07 1.19
C ILE A 99 -6.80 10.67 0.72
N PHE A 100 -6.17 10.54 -0.44
CA PHE A 100 -5.64 9.26 -0.90
C PHE A 100 -4.12 9.24 -0.81
N MET A 101 -3.59 8.21 -0.18
CA MET A 101 -2.17 7.95 -0.08
C MET A 101 -1.76 6.87 -1.06
N MET A 102 -0.75 7.16 -1.88
CA MET A 102 -0.26 6.32 -2.96
C MET A 102 1.23 6.01 -2.75
N GLY A 103 1.65 4.78 -3.05
CA GLY A 103 3.05 4.42 -2.89
C GLY A 103 3.38 2.94 -2.97
N GLY A 104 4.63 2.63 -2.61
CA GLY A 104 5.14 1.26 -2.54
C GLY A 104 4.90 0.59 -1.19
N SER A 105 5.74 -0.41 -0.88
CA SER A 105 5.63 -1.22 0.33
C SER A 105 5.76 -0.44 1.64
N SER A 106 6.64 0.56 1.71
CA SER A 106 6.73 1.45 2.87
C SER A 106 5.41 2.17 3.09
N MET A 107 4.82 2.75 2.04
CA MET A 107 3.55 3.47 2.16
C MET A 107 2.36 2.55 2.49
N ALA A 108 2.44 1.27 2.08
CA ALA A 108 1.49 0.24 2.48
C ALA A 108 1.62 -0.18 3.97
N GLY A 109 2.64 0.31 4.70
CA GLY A 109 2.91 -0.02 6.09
C GLY A 109 3.61 -1.37 6.30
N TYR A 110 4.32 -1.89 5.30
CA TYR A 110 5.14 -3.09 5.46
C TYR A 110 6.27 -2.83 6.46
N PRO A 111 6.58 -3.75 7.41
CA PRO A 111 6.05 -5.11 7.57
C PRO A 111 4.88 -5.24 8.56
N TYR A 112 4.54 -4.19 9.31
CA TYR A 112 3.54 -4.24 10.38
C TYR A 112 2.13 -4.50 9.82
N SER A 113 1.74 -3.76 8.78
CA SER A 113 0.52 -3.94 7.98
C SER A 113 -0.75 -4.22 8.79
N PHE A 114 -1.17 -3.42 9.76
CA PHE A 114 -2.45 -3.61 10.45
C PHE A 114 -2.89 -2.27 11.04
N ASN A 115 -2.37 -1.93 12.21
CA ASN A 115 -2.54 -0.66 12.91
C ASN A 115 -1.42 0.35 12.58
N VAL A 116 -0.22 -0.07 12.17
CA VAL A 116 0.90 0.84 11.83
C VAL A 116 0.97 1.04 10.32
N THR A 117 0.24 2.04 9.82
CA THR A 117 0.32 2.51 8.43
C THR A 117 0.35 4.04 8.44
N PRO A 118 1.10 4.69 7.52
CA PRO A 118 1.11 6.15 7.42
C PRO A 118 -0.30 6.75 7.27
N SER A 119 -1.19 6.08 6.53
CA SER A 119 -2.58 6.53 6.34
C SER A 119 -3.36 6.59 7.65
N LYS A 120 -3.31 5.54 8.47
CA LYS A 120 -4.01 5.53 9.76
C LYS A 120 -3.40 6.52 10.74
N ILE A 121 -2.07 6.61 10.78
CA ILE A 121 -1.35 7.59 11.60
C ILE A 121 -1.81 9.01 11.24
N LEU A 122 -1.75 9.38 9.97
CA LEU A 122 -2.18 10.69 9.52
C LEU A 122 -3.68 10.94 9.78
N GLN A 123 -4.55 9.97 9.47
CA GLN A 123 -5.99 10.10 9.69
C GLN A 123 -6.32 10.44 11.14
N ARG A 124 -5.74 9.72 12.10
CA ARG A 124 -6.03 9.94 13.52
C ARG A 124 -5.49 11.28 14.01
N ARG A 125 -4.33 11.70 13.51
CA ARG A 125 -3.74 13.00 13.87
C ARG A 125 -4.59 14.15 13.34
N LEU A 126 -5.02 14.06 12.08
CA LEU A 126 -5.96 15.02 11.50
C LEU A 126 -7.31 15.02 12.21
N GLN A 127 -7.85 13.84 12.56
CA GLN A 127 -9.12 13.73 13.27
C GLN A 127 -9.07 14.29 14.69
N ASP A 128 -7.93 14.17 15.39
CA ASP A 128 -7.69 14.79 16.71
C ASP A 128 -7.58 16.32 16.60
N LEU A 129 -6.97 16.81 15.52
CA LEU A 129 -6.79 18.24 15.27
C LEU A 129 -8.10 18.93 14.82
N PHE A 130 -8.91 18.25 14.01
CA PHE A 130 -10.16 18.72 13.42
C PHE A 130 -11.35 17.83 13.82
N PRO A 131 -11.77 17.83 15.10
CA PRO A 131 -12.81 16.93 15.61
C PRO A 131 -14.21 17.14 14.98
N GLU A 132 -14.45 18.29 14.35
CA GLU A 132 -15.70 18.63 13.65
C GLU A 132 -15.78 18.10 12.21
N LYS A 133 -14.65 17.68 11.64
CA LYS A 133 -14.57 17.11 10.30
C LYS A 133 -14.67 15.60 10.34
N HIS A 134 -15.16 15.00 9.25
CA HIS A 134 -15.05 13.57 9.01
C HIS A 134 -13.81 13.31 8.15
N ILE A 135 -12.73 12.81 8.74
CA ILE A 135 -11.46 12.61 8.03
C ILE A 135 -11.33 11.17 7.53
N GLU A 136 -11.12 11.02 6.23
CA GLU A 136 -10.80 9.76 5.57
C GLU A 136 -9.41 9.87 4.93
N VAL A 137 -8.46 9.03 5.35
CA VAL A 137 -7.17 8.88 4.66
C VAL A 137 -7.05 7.45 4.17
N ILE A 138 -7.15 7.26 2.86
CA ILE A 138 -7.28 5.96 2.23
C ILE A 138 -5.93 5.51 1.70
N ASN A 139 -5.46 4.32 2.13
CA ASN A 139 -4.24 3.73 1.58
C ASN A 139 -4.52 2.98 0.28
N THR A 140 -3.90 3.44 -0.81
CA THR A 140 -3.90 2.75 -2.11
C THR A 140 -2.51 2.20 -2.48
N ALA A 141 -1.56 2.28 -1.55
CA ALA A 141 -0.22 1.76 -1.73
C ALA A 141 -0.20 0.23 -1.66
N MET A 142 0.76 -0.36 -2.37
CA MET A 142 0.93 -1.82 -2.40
C MET A 142 2.40 -2.20 -2.38
N ILE A 143 2.67 -3.45 -2.00
CA ILE A 143 4.02 -3.99 -2.08
C ILE A 143 4.42 -4.26 -3.54
N ALA A 144 5.69 -4.03 -3.87
CA ALA A 144 6.31 -4.33 -5.17
C ALA A 144 5.68 -3.63 -6.39
N ILE A 145 4.97 -2.51 -6.20
CA ILE A 145 4.49 -1.64 -7.29
C ILE A 145 5.35 -0.39 -7.44
N ASN A 146 5.24 0.28 -8.59
CA ASN A 146 5.95 1.51 -8.96
C ASN A 146 5.00 2.56 -9.59
N SER A 147 5.55 3.64 -10.12
CA SER A 147 4.80 4.78 -10.67
C SER A 147 3.77 4.42 -11.76
N TYR A 148 3.92 3.32 -12.51
CA TYR A 148 2.90 2.88 -13.47
C TYR A 148 1.59 2.49 -12.79
N THR A 149 1.68 1.78 -11.67
CA THR A 149 0.50 1.36 -10.91
C THR A 149 -0.21 2.58 -10.33
N LEU A 150 0.56 3.57 -9.86
CA LEU A 150 0.00 4.82 -9.36
C LEU A 150 -0.75 5.57 -10.47
N LEU A 151 -0.17 5.68 -11.66
CA LEU A 151 -0.82 6.32 -12.80
C LEU A 151 -2.10 5.58 -13.25
N ASP A 152 -2.08 4.25 -13.26
CA ASP A 152 -3.26 3.42 -13.57
C ASP A 152 -4.40 3.61 -12.57
N PHE A 153 -4.07 3.79 -11.28
CA PHE A 153 -5.07 4.01 -10.23
C PHE A 153 -5.67 5.42 -10.24
N THR A 154 -4.98 6.40 -10.82
CA THR A 154 -5.29 7.82 -10.67
C THR A 154 -6.71 8.17 -11.12
N ASP A 155 -7.18 7.65 -12.25
CA ASP A 155 -8.52 7.97 -12.76
C ASP A 155 -9.63 7.45 -11.83
N GLU A 156 -9.44 6.25 -11.27
CA GLU A 156 -10.39 5.64 -10.34
C GLU A 156 -10.36 6.33 -8.96
N ILE A 157 -9.20 6.83 -8.53
CA ILE A 157 -9.06 7.66 -7.32
C ILE A 157 -9.76 9.00 -7.50
N LEU A 158 -9.51 9.71 -8.62
CA LEU A 158 -10.13 11.02 -8.89
C LEU A 158 -11.66 10.91 -9.00
N ALA A 159 -12.19 9.78 -9.47
CA ALA A 159 -13.62 9.50 -9.46
C ALA A 159 -14.23 9.45 -8.04
N GLN A 160 -13.42 9.24 -7.00
CA GLN A 160 -13.87 9.24 -5.59
C GLN A 160 -13.87 10.64 -4.94
N GLN A 161 -13.61 11.71 -5.71
CA GLN A 161 -13.63 13.11 -5.25
C GLN A 161 -12.68 13.40 -4.07
N PRO A 162 -11.37 13.09 -4.23
CA PRO A 162 -10.36 13.38 -3.22
C PRO A 162 -10.18 14.90 -3.03
N ASP A 163 -9.83 15.31 -1.80
CA ASP A 163 -9.34 16.65 -1.49
C ASP A 163 -7.82 16.77 -1.65
N ALA A 164 -7.09 15.65 -1.62
CA ALA A 164 -5.66 15.61 -1.91
C ALA A 164 -5.16 14.21 -2.26
N LEU A 165 -4.06 14.17 -3.03
CA LEU A 165 -3.25 12.97 -3.26
C LEU A 165 -1.88 13.13 -2.59
N LEU A 166 -1.46 12.13 -1.82
CA LEU A 166 -0.17 12.12 -1.13
C LEU A 166 0.66 10.95 -1.66
N ILE A 167 1.87 11.21 -2.14
CA ILE A 167 2.68 10.23 -2.87
C ILE A 167 4.04 10.01 -2.21
N TYR A 168 4.30 8.77 -1.77
CA TYR A 168 5.62 8.27 -1.38
C TYR A 168 5.98 7.05 -2.26
N ALA A 169 6.68 7.28 -3.37
CA ALA A 169 7.00 6.24 -4.35
C ALA A 169 8.33 6.48 -5.05
N GLY A 170 9.05 5.40 -5.38
CA GLY A 170 10.28 5.44 -6.18
C GLY A 170 11.24 4.29 -5.92
N HIS A 171 11.22 3.70 -4.72
CA HIS A 171 12.11 2.57 -4.37
C HIS A 171 11.98 1.35 -5.30
N ASN A 172 10.80 1.13 -5.88
CA ASN A 172 10.51 -0.02 -6.75
C ASN A 172 10.51 0.35 -8.24
N GLU A 173 10.99 1.54 -8.63
CA GLU A 173 10.84 2.01 -10.01
C GLU A 173 11.50 1.08 -11.04
N TYR A 174 12.64 0.51 -10.67
CA TYR A 174 13.39 -0.43 -11.50
C TYR A 174 12.83 -1.86 -11.45
N TYR A 175 12.63 -2.41 -10.25
CA TYR A 175 12.34 -3.84 -10.06
C TYR A 175 10.87 -4.17 -9.78
N GLY A 176 10.06 -3.20 -9.39
CA GLY A 176 8.63 -3.37 -9.16
C GLY A 176 7.90 -3.80 -10.42
N ALA A 177 6.62 -4.18 -10.29
CA ALA A 177 5.85 -4.66 -11.42
C ALA A 177 5.86 -3.62 -12.56
N LEU A 178 6.13 -4.07 -13.77
CA LEU A 178 6.31 -3.27 -15.00
C LEU A 178 7.53 -2.35 -15.00
N GLY A 179 8.37 -2.39 -13.96
CA GLY A 179 9.57 -1.57 -13.85
C GLY A 179 10.60 -1.88 -14.94
N ALA A 180 11.51 -0.94 -15.16
CA ALA A 180 12.47 -0.97 -16.26
C ALA A 180 13.32 -2.26 -16.29
N ALA A 181 13.60 -2.85 -15.13
CA ALA A 181 14.42 -4.05 -14.94
C ALA A 181 13.63 -5.27 -14.44
N SER A 182 12.30 -5.22 -14.48
CA SER A 182 11.42 -6.27 -13.96
C SER A 182 11.16 -7.38 -14.97
N THR A 183 11.09 -8.62 -14.50
CA THR A 183 10.56 -9.75 -15.28
C THR A 183 9.04 -9.72 -15.40
N GLU A 184 8.35 -9.01 -14.50
CA GLU A 184 6.91 -8.74 -14.60
C GLU A 184 6.69 -7.53 -15.51
N SER A 185 7.04 -7.63 -16.79
CA SER A 185 7.01 -6.51 -17.72
C SER A 185 6.41 -6.89 -19.09
N PHE A 186 5.79 -5.91 -19.75
CA PHE A 186 5.40 -5.97 -21.16
C PHE A 186 6.44 -5.29 -22.08
N GLY A 187 7.54 -4.78 -21.52
CA GLY A 187 8.58 -4.01 -22.18
C GLY A 187 9.06 -2.84 -21.30
N SER A 188 10.20 -2.25 -21.62
CA SER A 188 10.79 -1.15 -20.83
C SER A 188 10.41 0.25 -21.33
N ILE A 189 9.70 0.36 -22.46
CA ILE A 189 9.32 1.65 -23.06
C ILE A 189 8.00 2.13 -22.46
N ARG A 190 8.05 3.30 -21.81
CA ARG A 190 6.92 3.92 -21.12
C ARG A 190 5.63 4.00 -21.93
N ALA A 191 5.71 4.49 -23.17
CA ALA A 191 4.54 4.63 -24.03
C ALA A 191 3.83 3.29 -24.29
N PHE A 192 4.60 2.20 -24.46
CA PHE A 192 4.05 0.86 -24.69
C PHE A 192 3.41 0.29 -23.44
N VAL A 193 4.07 0.43 -22.27
CA VAL A 193 3.50 -0.02 -20.99
C VAL A 193 2.18 0.69 -20.71
N ASN A 194 2.15 2.03 -20.84
CA ASN A 194 0.93 2.80 -20.63
C ASN A 194 -0.18 2.43 -21.63
N LEU A 195 0.16 2.18 -22.90
CA LEU A 195 -0.81 1.69 -23.88
C LEU A 195 -1.37 0.31 -23.47
N SER A 196 -0.51 -0.61 -23.04
CA SER A 196 -0.94 -1.95 -22.58
C SER A 196 -1.88 -1.88 -21.38
N LEU A 197 -1.63 -0.95 -20.44
CA LEU A 197 -2.47 -0.73 -19.27
C LEU A 197 -3.84 -0.15 -19.66
N ARG A 198 -3.87 0.82 -20.58
CA ARG A 198 -5.12 1.38 -21.14
C ARG A 198 -5.94 0.32 -21.88
N LEU A 199 -5.30 -0.54 -22.66
CA LEU A 199 -5.98 -1.59 -23.43
C LEU A 199 -6.48 -2.75 -22.55
N ARG A 200 -6.01 -2.87 -21.30
CA ARG A 200 -6.42 -3.92 -20.35
C ARG A 200 -7.93 -3.95 -20.08
N THR A 201 -8.64 -2.84 -20.28
CA THR A 201 -10.09 -2.78 -20.11
C THR A 201 -10.86 -3.58 -21.17
N TYR A 202 -10.24 -3.90 -22.31
CA TYR A 202 -10.84 -4.71 -23.37
C TYR A 202 -10.53 -6.20 -23.17
N LYS A 203 -11.56 -7.04 -23.12
CA LYS A 203 -11.42 -8.48 -22.88
C LYS A 203 -10.73 -9.18 -24.04
N THR A 204 -10.93 -8.71 -25.26
CA THR A 204 -10.18 -9.15 -26.47
C THR A 204 -8.68 -8.91 -26.33
N PHE A 205 -8.25 -7.80 -25.74
CA PHE A 205 -6.84 -7.55 -25.46
C PHE A 205 -6.29 -8.50 -24.38
N LEU A 206 -7.06 -8.76 -23.31
CA LEU A 206 -6.68 -9.76 -22.30
C LEU A 206 -6.51 -11.15 -22.93
N LEU A 207 -7.44 -11.56 -23.80
CA LEU A 207 -7.36 -12.82 -24.54
C LEU A 207 -6.12 -12.86 -25.42
N LEU A 208 -5.84 -11.80 -26.19
CA LEU A 208 -4.65 -11.71 -27.03
C LEU A 208 -3.36 -11.84 -26.19
N ARG A 209 -3.28 -11.11 -25.09
CA ARG A 209 -2.15 -11.17 -24.14
C ARG A 209 -1.95 -12.60 -23.62
N ASP A 210 -3.01 -13.26 -23.20
CA ASP A 210 -2.95 -14.60 -22.60
C ASP A 210 -2.54 -15.66 -23.64
N VAL A 211 -3.06 -15.55 -24.87
CA VAL A 211 -2.65 -16.39 -26.01
C VAL A 211 -1.17 -16.18 -26.33
N MET A 212 -0.70 -14.93 -26.42
CA MET A 212 0.72 -14.65 -26.66
C MET A 212 1.61 -15.19 -25.53
N GLY A 213 1.19 -15.04 -24.27
CA GLY A 213 1.90 -15.58 -23.11
C GLY A 213 1.99 -17.11 -23.12
N TYR A 214 0.91 -17.78 -23.49
CA TYR A 214 0.88 -19.24 -23.65
C TYR A 214 1.82 -19.71 -24.77
N LEU A 215 1.82 -19.04 -25.93
CA LEU A 215 2.69 -19.36 -27.06
C LEU A 215 4.17 -19.16 -26.70
N ALA A 216 4.51 -18.03 -26.06
CA ALA A 216 5.87 -17.75 -25.61
C ALA A 216 6.38 -18.81 -24.61
N THR A 217 5.55 -19.19 -23.63
CA THR A 217 5.89 -20.23 -22.65
C THR A 217 6.08 -21.59 -23.31
N SER A 218 5.25 -21.91 -24.30
CA SER A 218 5.30 -23.18 -25.03
C SER A 218 6.58 -23.30 -25.87
N LEU A 219 6.96 -22.22 -26.56
CA LEU A 219 8.23 -22.14 -27.30
C LEU A 219 9.44 -22.26 -26.35
N GLN A 220 9.41 -21.56 -25.21
CA GLN A 220 10.50 -21.60 -24.23
C GLN A 220 10.69 -23.00 -23.62
N ARG A 221 9.60 -23.73 -23.36
CA ARG A 221 9.67 -25.13 -22.89
C ARG A 221 10.28 -26.09 -23.91
N MET A 222 10.15 -25.77 -25.20
CA MET A 222 10.77 -26.56 -26.27
C MET A 222 12.27 -26.23 -26.45
N SER A 223 12.70 -25.00 -26.14
CA SER A 223 14.09 -24.56 -26.34
C SER A 223 14.98 -24.66 -25.11
N THR A 224 14.41 -24.61 -23.91
CA THR A 224 15.16 -24.63 -22.64
C THR A 224 14.43 -25.50 -21.61
N GLY A 225 15.13 -26.49 -21.05
CA GLY A 225 14.64 -27.24 -19.87
C GLY A 225 14.34 -26.24 -18.76
N GLY A 226 13.07 -26.03 -18.46
CA GLY A 226 12.55 -24.79 -17.88
C GLY A 226 13.20 -24.35 -16.57
N SER A 227 13.39 -23.03 -16.42
CA SER A 227 13.64 -22.43 -15.11
C SER A 227 12.32 -22.29 -14.36
N VAL A 228 12.27 -22.86 -13.16
CA VAL A 228 11.14 -22.76 -12.25
C VAL A 228 11.39 -21.58 -11.32
N ASN A 229 10.57 -20.53 -11.41
CA ASN A 229 10.47 -19.52 -10.36
C ASN A 229 10.10 -20.21 -9.04
N ASP A 230 11.02 -20.21 -8.07
CA ASP A 230 10.81 -20.83 -6.76
C ASP A 230 9.72 -20.05 -5.98
N PRO A 231 8.58 -20.68 -5.64
CA PRO A 231 7.49 -20.02 -4.93
C PRO A 231 7.83 -19.58 -3.50
N ASN A 232 8.93 -20.08 -2.91
CA ASN A 232 9.35 -19.77 -1.55
C ASN A 232 10.31 -18.57 -1.45
N ALA A 233 10.78 -18.03 -2.59
CA ALA A 233 11.62 -16.82 -2.59
C ALA A 233 10.81 -15.56 -2.26
N THR A 234 11.50 -14.51 -1.79
CA THR A 234 10.87 -13.19 -1.56
C THR A 234 10.25 -12.68 -2.86
N LEU A 235 9.18 -11.87 -2.75
CA LEU A 235 8.47 -11.38 -3.95
C LEU A 235 9.42 -10.63 -4.90
N MET A 236 10.28 -9.77 -4.37
CA MET A 236 11.25 -9.04 -5.19
C MET A 236 12.25 -9.98 -5.87
N ALA A 237 12.76 -11.00 -5.17
CA ALA A 237 13.66 -11.98 -5.79
C ALA A 237 13.02 -12.71 -6.99
N ARG A 238 11.69 -12.85 -7.02
CA ARG A 238 10.95 -13.44 -8.15
C ARG A 238 10.71 -12.47 -9.32
N MET A 239 10.85 -11.17 -9.09
CA MET A 239 10.52 -10.11 -10.06
C MET A 239 11.74 -9.46 -10.69
N VAL A 240 12.92 -9.53 -10.07
CA VAL A 240 14.13 -8.94 -10.65
C VAL A 240 14.53 -9.71 -11.90
N GLY A 241 14.63 -9.01 -13.03
CA GLY A 241 15.16 -9.54 -14.28
C GLY A 241 16.64 -9.24 -14.40
N GLU A 242 16.97 -8.04 -14.86
CA GLU A 242 18.35 -7.56 -14.90
C GLU A 242 18.74 -7.06 -13.50
N GLN A 243 19.64 -7.76 -12.82
CA GLN A 243 20.05 -7.40 -11.47
C GLN A 243 21.00 -6.19 -11.44
N LYS A 244 21.78 -5.96 -12.51
CA LYS A 244 22.82 -4.94 -12.54
C LYS A 244 22.33 -3.68 -13.23
N ILE A 245 22.24 -2.58 -12.48
CA ILE A 245 21.87 -1.26 -13.00
C ILE A 245 22.94 -0.24 -12.60
N PRO A 246 24.05 -0.14 -13.36
CA PRO A 246 25.08 0.87 -13.12
C PRO A 246 24.50 2.29 -13.14
N TYR A 247 25.08 3.17 -12.33
CA TYR A 247 24.72 4.60 -12.31
C TYR A 247 24.89 5.23 -13.70
N GLY A 248 23.91 5.99 -14.16
CA GLY A 248 23.94 6.65 -15.47
C GLY A 248 23.85 5.70 -16.69
N SER A 249 23.62 4.40 -16.48
CA SER A 249 23.38 3.47 -17.59
C SER A 249 22.08 3.80 -18.34
N SER A 250 21.91 3.28 -19.55
CA SER A 250 20.65 3.46 -20.31
C SER A 250 19.42 2.94 -19.54
N LEU A 251 19.58 1.84 -18.80
CA LEU A 251 18.52 1.27 -17.96
C LEU A 251 18.20 2.15 -16.74
N TYR A 252 19.22 2.78 -16.15
CA TYR A 252 19.05 3.80 -15.11
C TYR A 252 18.20 4.97 -15.63
N GLU A 253 18.59 5.52 -16.78
CA GLU A 253 17.89 6.64 -17.42
C GLU A 253 16.44 6.30 -17.83
N LEU A 254 16.18 5.07 -18.29
CA LEU A 254 14.82 4.60 -18.57
C LEU A 254 13.94 4.61 -17.30
N GLY A 255 14.46 4.15 -16.16
CA GLY A 255 13.75 4.21 -14.88
C GLY A 255 13.47 5.65 -14.43
N LYS A 256 14.42 6.56 -14.62
CA LYS A 256 14.24 8.00 -14.34
C LYS A 256 13.15 8.63 -15.21
N LEU A 257 13.19 8.38 -16.53
CA LEU A 257 12.19 8.88 -17.47
C LEU A 257 10.80 8.32 -17.19
N GLN A 258 10.72 7.04 -16.79
CA GLN A 258 9.50 6.40 -16.34
C GLN A 258 8.91 7.12 -15.12
N PHE A 259 9.72 7.31 -14.08
CA PHE A 259 9.31 7.96 -12.83
C PHE A 259 8.79 9.38 -13.07
N ALA A 260 9.62 10.22 -13.70
CA ALA A 260 9.30 11.61 -13.98
C ALA A 260 8.07 11.74 -14.90
N GLY A 261 8.00 10.91 -15.94
CA GLY A 261 6.86 10.91 -16.87
C GLY A 261 5.56 10.50 -16.19
N ASN A 262 5.57 9.44 -15.39
CA ASN A 262 4.36 8.97 -14.72
C ASN A 262 3.89 9.91 -13.62
N LEU A 263 4.80 10.48 -12.82
CA LEU A 263 4.42 11.49 -11.82
C LEU A 263 3.81 12.73 -12.47
N ARG A 264 4.40 13.23 -13.56
CA ARG A 264 3.84 14.35 -14.34
C ARG A 264 2.41 14.05 -14.80
N ASP A 265 2.15 12.90 -15.43
CA ASP A 265 0.81 12.55 -15.89
C ASP A 265 -0.19 12.44 -14.72
N ILE A 266 0.23 12.00 -13.53
CA ILE A 266 -0.61 11.98 -12.32
C ILE A 266 -0.95 13.41 -11.89
N ILE A 267 0.05 14.29 -11.84
CA ILE A 267 -0.08 15.69 -11.42
C ILE A 267 -1.01 16.43 -12.39
N GLU A 268 -0.80 16.30 -13.70
CA GLU A 268 -1.64 16.92 -14.73
C GLU A 268 -3.11 16.49 -14.60
N LYS A 269 -3.37 15.18 -14.46
CA LYS A 269 -4.74 14.66 -14.23
C LYS A 269 -5.38 15.18 -12.95
N ALA A 270 -4.61 15.31 -11.87
CA ALA A 270 -5.12 15.80 -10.59
C ALA A 270 -5.43 17.31 -10.68
N GLN A 271 -4.57 18.10 -11.32
CA GLN A 271 -4.79 19.53 -11.55
C GLN A 271 -5.99 19.81 -12.44
N GLU A 272 -6.24 19.00 -13.48
CA GLU A 272 -7.46 19.08 -14.29
C GLU A 272 -8.75 18.94 -13.45
N LYS A 273 -8.66 18.27 -12.29
CA LYS A 273 -9.74 18.09 -11.33
C LYS A 273 -9.65 19.02 -10.11
N ASN A 274 -8.71 19.96 -10.09
CA ASN A 274 -8.40 20.84 -8.97
C ASN A 274 -8.09 20.07 -7.66
N VAL A 275 -7.44 18.92 -7.79
CA VAL A 275 -7.01 18.10 -6.64
C VAL A 275 -5.52 18.36 -6.40
N PRO A 276 -5.13 18.93 -5.25
CA PRO A 276 -3.73 19.13 -4.91
C PRO A 276 -2.98 17.81 -4.74
N VAL A 277 -1.73 17.81 -5.16
CA VAL A 277 -0.80 16.68 -5.03
C VAL A 277 0.33 17.09 -4.11
N ILE A 278 0.63 16.24 -3.13
CA ILE A 278 1.77 16.38 -2.21
C ILE A 278 2.72 15.23 -2.51
N LEU A 279 3.94 15.56 -2.93
CA LEU A 279 5.01 14.58 -3.13
C LEU A 279 5.85 14.50 -1.85
N SER A 280 6.37 13.33 -1.51
CA SER A 280 7.33 13.18 -0.41
C SER A 280 8.70 12.85 -0.93
N GLU A 281 9.72 13.44 -0.32
CA GLU A 281 11.09 12.95 -0.46
C GLU A 281 11.19 11.46 -0.11
N LEU A 282 12.11 10.78 -0.79
CA LEU A 282 12.44 9.38 -0.57
C LEU A 282 13.64 9.29 0.36
N VAL A 283 13.48 8.50 1.43
CA VAL A 283 14.51 8.26 2.44
C VAL A 283 14.77 6.76 2.51
N SER A 284 16.00 6.37 2.80
CA SER A 284 16.39 4.97 2.99
C SER A 284 17.54 4.86 3.99
N ASN A 285 17.83 3.65 4.44
CA ASN A 285 18.98 3.40 5.29
C ASN A 285 20.27 3.54 4.47
N ILE A 286 21.00 4.63 4.72
CA ILE A 286 22.27 4.94 4.06
C ILE A 286 23.47 4.58 4.94
N ARG A 287 23.30 4.61 6.26
CA ARG A 287 24.40 4.49 7.24
C ARG A 287 24.74 3.05 7.60
N ASP A 288 23.72 2.21 7.80
CA ASP A 288 23.89 0.86 8.35
C ASP A 288 23.79 -0.22 7.26
N GLN A 289 23.20 0.13 6.11
CA GLN A 289 23.14 -0.74 4.94
C GLN A 289 24.27 -0.46 3.95
N LYS A 290 25.25 -1.37 3.92
CA LYS A 290 26.29 -1.38 2.86
C LYS A 290 25.65 -1.61 1.47
N PRO A 291 26.28 -1.10 0.40
CA PRO A 291 25.88 -1.44 -0.97
C PRO A 291 25.80 -2.96 -1.17
N PHE A 292 24.71 -3.44 -1.77
CA PHE A 292 24.48 -4.87 -2.00
C PHE A 292 25.34 -5.40 -3.14
N LEU A 293 25.45 -4.61 -4.22
CA LEU A 293 26.18 -4.97 -5.41
C LEU A 293 27.11 -3.83 -5.81
N PRO A 294 28.34 -3.78 -5.27
CA PRO A 294 29.35 -2.88 -5.82
C PRO A 294 29.60 -3.26 -7.28
N LEU A 295 29.62 -2.26 -8.15
CA LEU A 295 29.93 -2.41 -9.56
C LEU A 295 31.14 -1.52 -9.91
N PRO A 296 32.37 -2.03 -9.87
CA PRO A 296 33.47 -1.33 -10.52
C PRO A 296 34.00 -2.11 -11.73
N GLU A 297 34.18 -1.40 -12.85
CA GLU A 297 35.29 -1.63 -13.79
C GLU A 297 36.00 -0.30 -14.16
N GLU A 298 35.33 0.86 -14.16
CA GLU A 298 35.90 2.22 -14.08
C GLU A 298 34.99 3.11 -13.18
N GLY A 299 35.54 4.12 -12.49
CA GLY A 299 34.78 5.06 -11.62
C GLY A 299 34.90 4.82 -10.11
N GLU A 300 34.10 5.54 -9.31
CA GLU A 300 34.06 5.37 -7.85
C GLU A 300 33.38 4.04 -7.46
N ASP A 301 34.06 3.23 -6.65
CA ASP A 301 33.47 2.00 -6.10
C ASP A 301 32.54 2.29 -4.91
N ALA A 302 31.33 1.73 -4.95
CA ALA A 302 30.31 1.96 -3.92
C ALA A 302 30.77 1.56 -2.51
N GLN A 303 31.52 0.47 -2.36
CA GLN A 303 32.01 0.04 -1.04
C GLN A 303 33.13 0.94 -0.52
N GLN A 304 34.03 1.40 -1.39
CA GLN A 304 35.07 2.37 -1.03
C GLN A 304 34.45 3.69 -0.56
N VAL A 305 33.49 4.22 -1.30
CA VAL A 305 32.78 5.46 -0.92
C VAL A 305 32.04 5.28 0.41
N PHE A 306 31.42 4.12 0.64
CA PHE A 306 30.80 3.81 1.94
C PHE A 306 31.84 3.78 3.08
N ALA A 307 33.01 3.20 2.84
CA ALA A 307 34.09 3.16 3.84
C ALA A 307 34.63 4.57 4.16
N GLU A 308 34.71 5.45 3.16
CA GLU A 308 35.04 6.86 3.36
C GLU A 308 33.98 7.58 4.20
N ALA A 309 32.69 7.33 3.96
CA ALA A 309 31.60 7.86 4.78
C ALA A 309 31.76 7.46 6.26
N ARG A 310 32.07 6.17 6.54
CA ARG A 310 32.38 5.70 7.91
C ARG A 310 33.57 6.43 8.53
N LYS A 311 34.59 6.79 7.73
CA LYS A 311 35.76 7.53 8.22
C LYS A 311 35.39 8.97 8.57
N LEU A 312 34.61 9.65 7.73
CA LEU A 312 34.12 11.00 7.98
C LEU A 312 33.20 11.05 9.20
N GLU A 313 32.32 10.07 9.36
CA GLU A 313 31.47 9.91 10.55
C GLU A 313 32.32 9.83 11.83
N LYS A 314 33.35 8.99 11.85
CA LYS A 314 34.28 8.86 12.99
C LYS A 314 35.07 10.14 13.29
N GLN A 315 35.20 11.04 12.32
CA GLN A 315 35.86 12.34 12.48
C GLN A 315 34.90 13.44 12.94
N GLY A 316 33.61 13.14 13.14
CA GLY A 316 32.58 14.12 13.49
C GLY A 316 32.14 15.00 12.32
N LEU A 317 32.50 14.64 11.08
CA LEU A 317 32.16 15.38 9.87
C LEU A 317 30.85 14.83 9.27
N TYR A 318 29.75 14.98 9.99
CA TYR A 318 28.49 14.28 9.70
C TYR A 318 27.84 14.66 8.37
N GLU A 319 27.82 15.94 8.00
CA GLU A 319 27.28 16.37 6.69
C GLU A 319 28.05 15.73 5.52
N LYS A 320 29.38 15.76 5.57
CA LYS A 320 30.22 15.11 4.55
C LYS A 320 30.05 13.59 4.55
N ALA A 321 29.86 13.00 5.74
CA ALA A 321 29.58 11.58 5.84
C ALA A 321 28.24 11.24 5.17
N ARG A 322 27.20 12.04 5.40
CA ARG A 322 25.88 11.91 4.77
C ARG A 322 25.97 11.95 3.25
N GLU A 323 26.64 12.96 2.68
CA GLU A 323 26.87 13.07 1.24
C GLU A 323 27.55 11.83 0.67
N ARG A 324 28.59 11.32 1.36
CA ARG A 324 29.27 10.08 0.93
C ARG A 324 28.41 8.84 1.08
N TYR A 325 27.59 8.72 2.12
CA TYR A 325 26.65 7.61 2.26
C TYR A 325 25.59 7.61 1.15
N GLU A 326 25.00 8.77 0.85
CA GLU A 326 24.06 8.93 -0.26
C GLU A 326 24.71 8.59 -1.60
N ARG A 327 25.96 9.04 -1.83
CA ARG A 327 26.73 8.66 -3.02
C ARG A 327 26.99 7.16 -3.10
N ALA A 328 27.35 6.50 -2.00
CA ALA A 328 27.55 5.05 -1.98
C ALA A 328 26.27 4.28 -2.30
N LYS A 329 25.11 4.73 -1.79
CA LYS A 329 23.79 4.21 -2.17
C LYS A 329 23.54 4.39 -3.66
N ASP A 330 23.85 5.56 -4.21
CA ASP A 330 23.62 5.87 -5.62
C ASP A 330 24.60 5.15 -6.56
N LEU A 331 25.73 4.65 -6.05
CA LEU A 331 26.64 3.79 -6.80
C LEU A 331 26.31 2.30 -6.67
N ASP A 332 25.38 1.93 -5.78
CA ASP A 332 24.94 0.54 -5.63
C ASP A 332 24.28 0.06 -6.93
N GLY A 333 24.86 -0.99 -7.52
CA GLY A 333 24.35 -1.58 -8.76
C GLY A 333 23.01 -2.24 -8.60
N LEU A 334 22.61 -2.54 -7.36
CA LEU A 334 21.34 -3.10 -7.02
C LEU A 334 20.40 -2.01 -6.48
N ARG A 335 19.51 -1.54 -7.35
CA ARG A 335 18.65 -0.36 -7.15
C ARG A 335 17.41 -0.61 -6.31
N PHE A 336 17.58 -1.23 -5.14
CA PHE A 336 16.49 -1.38 -4.17
C PHE A 336 16.21 -0.10 -3.38
N ARG A 337 17.23 0.74 -3.18
CA ARG A 337 17.07 2.07 -2.60
C ARG A 337 16.95 3.09 -3.74
N ALA A 338 16.05 4.05 -3.59
CA ALA A 338 15.83 5.06 -4.62
C ALA A 338 17.08 5.96 -4.76
N PRO A 339 17.51 6.31 -5.98
CA PRO A 339 18.60 7.25 -6.19
C PRO A 339 18.24 8.67 -5.70
N GLU A 340 19.24 9.49 -5.33
CA GLU A 340 18.96 10.89 -4.96
C GLU A 340 18.38 11.71 -6.10
N GLU A 341 18.69 11.33 -7.34
CA GLU A 341 18.14 12.00 -8.53
C GLU A 341 16.61 11.88 -8.63
N PHE A 342 15.98 10.92 -7.94
CA PHE A 342 14.52 10.89 -7.83
C PHE A 342 13.99 11.99 -6.93
N ASN A 343 14.72 12.37 -5.88
CA ASN A 343 14.38 13.54 -5.06
C ASN A 343 14.52 14.82 -5.89
N THR A 344 15.55 14.94 -6.75
CA THR A 344 15.66 16.04 -7.71
C THR A 344 14.42 16.12 -8.61
N VAL A 345 14.00 15.00 -9.22
CA VAL A 345 12.77 14.96 -10.05
C VAL A 345 11.54 15.42 -9.26
N ILE A 346 11.41 15.04 -7.99
CA ILE A 346 10.30 15.45 -7.13
C ILE A 346 10.28 16.97 -6.94
N TYR A 347 11.44 17.57 -6.65
CA TYR A 347 11.54 19.03 -6.50
C TYR A 347 11.33 19.77 -7.82
N ASP A 348 11.89 19.29 -8.93
CA ASP A 348 11.69 19.88 -10.25
C ASP A 348 10.20 19.91 -10.63
N LEU A 349 9.48 18.81 -10.36
CA LEU A 349 8.03 18.75 -10.59
C LEU A 349 7.27 19.64 -9.60
N ALA A 350 7.67 19.68 -8.33
CA ALA A 350 7.02 20.53 -7.35
C ALA A 350 7.16 22.01 -7.68
N GLU A 351 8.35 22.46 -8.12
CA GLU A 351 8.56 23.82 -8.58
C GLU A 351 7.74 24.11 -9.85
N ALA A 352 7.79 23.23 -10.84
CA ALA A 352 7.09 23.42 -12.12
C ALA A 352 5.56 23.52 -11.97
N TYR A 353 4.99 22.82 -11.00
CA TYR A 353 3.55 22.72 -10.80
C TYR A 353 3.04 23.42 -9.52
N GLY A 354 3.92 24.06 -8.75
CA GLY A 354 3.58 24.73 -7.49
C GLY A 354 3.06 23.80 -6.40
N LEU A 355 3.66 22.61 -6.27
CA LEU A 355 3.24 21.57 -5.32
C LEU A 355 3.91 21.73 -3.96
N GLN A 356 3.26 21.23 -2.91
CA GLN A 356 3.89 21.03 -1.62
C GLN A 356 4.73 19.74 -1.63
N VAL A 357 5.88 19.78 -0.93
CA VAL A 357 6.75 18.61 -0.74
C VAL A 357 6.81 18.28 0.74
N ALA A 358 6.43 17.06 1.10
CA ALA A 358 6.63 16.53 2.44
C ALA A 358 8.14 16.27 2.67
N GLN A 359 8.72 17.03 3.60
CA GLN A 359 10.15 17.07 3.95
C GLN A 359 10.59 15.84 4.76
N SER A 360 10.41 14.66 4.19
CA SER A 360 10.65 13.39 4.90
C SER A 360 12.11 13.18 5.29
N LYS A 361 13.10 13.77 4.59
CA LYS A 361 14.50 13.70 5.01
C LYS A 361 14.77 14.44 6.32
N GLU A 362 14.09 15.56 6.56
CA GLU A 362 14.28 16.33 7.79
C GLU A 362 13.87 15.53 9.04
N THR A 363 12.85 14.68 8.89
CA THR A 363 12.36 13.80 9.98
C THR A 363 13.40 12.77 10.45
N VAL A 364 14.48 12.54 9.68
CA VAL A 364 15.60 11.68 10.10
C VAL A 364 16.30 12.27 11.32
N ALA A 365 16.47 13.59 11.39
CA ALA A 365 17.16 14.25 12.49
C ALA A 365 16.43 14.07 13.84
N ASP A 366 15.13 13.81 13.81
CA ASP A 366 14.34 13.55 15.02
C ASP A 366 14.64 12.21 15.67
N LEU A 367 15.05 11.22 14.87
CA LEU A 367 15.20 9.82 15.29
C LEU A 367 16.64 9.34 15.29
N CYS A 368 17.44 9.88 14.37
CA CYS A 368 18.79 9.42 14.11
C CYS A 368 19.80 10.47 14.55
N GLU A 369 20.72 10.04 15.42
CA GLU A 369 21.83 10.87 15.86
C GLU A 369 22.59 11.42 14.65
N ASN A 370 22.92 12.72 14.69
CA ASN A 370 23.65 13.42 13.65
C ASN A 370 22.98 13.41 12.25
N ALA A 371 21.65 13.19 12.21
CA ALA A 371 20.85 13.16 10.97
C ALA A 371 21.32 12.12 9.93
N LEU A 372 21.95 11.02 10.37
CA LEU A 372 22.37 9.93 9.51
C LEU A 372 21.33 8.81 9.48
N ALA A 373 20.57 8.71 8.38
CA ALA A 373 19.52 7.72 8.21
C ALA A 373 20.03 6.27 8.32
N GLY A 374 19.54 5.57 9.35
CA GLY A 374 20.02 4.24 9.74
C GLY A 374 18.94 3.39 10.44
N GLU A 375 19.36 2.41 11.24
CA GLU A 375 18.47 1.49 11.98
C GLU A 375 17.56 2.19 13.01
N CYS A 376 17.94 3.39 13.45
CA CYS A 376 17.10 4.31 14.23
C CYS A 376 15.77 4.64 13.52
N TYR A 377 15.74 4.63 12.19
CA TYR A 377 14.55 4.93 11.39
C TYR A 377 14.03 3.69 10.63
N PHE A 378 14.92 2.78 10.24
CA PHE A 378 14.60 1.67 9.33
C PHE A 378 14.83 0.29 9.97
N LEU A 379 14.08 -0.72 9.54
CA LEU A 379 14.26 -2.12 9.93
C LEU A 379 15.35 -2.82 9.09
N GLU A 380 15.60 -2.29 7.91
CA GLU A 380 16.53 -2.80 6.91
C GLU A 380 16.92 -1.67 5.93
N HIS A 381 17.22 -1.97 4.66
CA HIS A 381 17.63 -0.99 3.66
C HIS A 381 16.67 0.19 3.38
N LEU A 382 15.34 0.06 3.53
CA LEU A 382 14.35 1.09 3.22
C LEU A 382 13.00 1.01 3.97
N HIS A 383 12.65 -0.10 4.63
CA HIS A 383 11.36 -0.17 5.34
C HIS A 383 11.45 0.53 6.69
N PRO A 384 10.64 1.58 6.95
CA PRO A 384 10.65 2.24 8.25
C PRO A 384 10.32 1.26 9.39
N ASN A 385 10.98 1.46 10.52
CA ASN A 385 10.51 0.90 11.78
C ASN A 385 9.26 1.67 12.23
N ILE A 386 8.67 1.26 13.36
CA ILE A 386 7.45 1.89 13.86
C ILE A 386 7.62 3.40 14.05
N ASP A 387 8.72 3.86 14.66
CA ASP A 387 8.94 5.28 14.93
C ASP A 387 9.19 6.05 13.62
N GLY A 388 9.90 5.45 12.66
CA GLY A 388 10.06 5.96 11.31
C GLY A 388 8.72 6.16 10.60
N PHE A 389 7.73 5.28 10.80
CA PHE A 389 6.38 5.50 10.23
C PHE A 389 5.64 6.69 10.85
N PHE A 390 5.84 6.95 12.14
CA PHE A 390 5.27 8.13 12.78
C PHE A 390 5.95 9.41 12.32
N ALA A 391 7.28 9.41 12.21
CA ALA A 391 8.05 10.52 11.69
C ALA A 391 7.68 10.84 10.23
N LEU A 392 7.58 9.82 9.37
CA LEU A 392 7.11 9.98 7.99
C LEU A 392 5.68 10.57 7.94
N SER A 393 4.79 10.14 8.84
CA SER A 393 3.45 10.71 8.94
C SER A 393 3.45 12.16 9.46
N ASP A 394 4.51 12.61 10.14
CA ASP A 394 4.69 13.99 10.59
C ASP A 394 5.01 14.91 9.41
N ALA A 395 5.98 14.51 8.57
CA ALA A 395 6.28 15.23 7.32
C ALA A 395 5.04 15.39 6.42
N PHE A 396 4.19 14.37 6.33
CA PHE A 396 2.92 14.49 5.61
C PHE A 396 1.90 15.38 6.31
N LEU A 397 1.83 15.37 7.64
CA LEU A 397 0.93 16.24 8.37
C LEU A 397 1.27 17.71 8.11
N ASP A 398 2.54 18.07 8.21
CA ASP A 398 3.00 19.44 7.99
C ASP A 398 2.67 19.91 6.56
N ALA A 399 3.00 19.10 5.55
CA ALA A 399 2.68 19.41 4.17
C ALA A 399 1.16 19.52 3.91
N VAL A 400 0.33 18.68 4.55
CA VAL A 400 -1.13 18.77 4.46
C VAL A 400 -1.66 20.06 5.10
N LEU A 401 -1.14 20.45 6.26
CA LEU A 401 -1.53 21.69 6.92
C LEU A 401 -1.13 22.91 6.07
N GLU A 402 0.11 22.95 5.57
CA GLU A 402 0.61 24.02 4.70
C GLU A 402 -0.19 24.14 3.39
N SER A 403 -0.65 23.01 2.84
CA SER A 403 -1.51 22.99 1.65
C SER A 403 -2.93 23.53 1.88
N LYS A 404 -3.36 23.68 3.14
CA LYS A 404 -4.71 24.12 3.55
C LYS A 404 -5.86 23.26 3.01
N VAL A 405 -5.57 22.01 2.62
CA VAL A 405 -6.55 21.04 2.13
C VAL A 405 -7.67 20.75 3.14
N VAL A 406 -7.33 20.75 4.43
CA VAL A 406 -8.27 20.38 5.50
C VAL A 406 -9.06 21.60 6.02
N ALA A 407 -8.35 22.72 6.22
CA ALA A 407 -8.90 23.98 6.69
C ALA A 407 -7.93 25.14 6.39
N ASP A 408 -8.48 26.35 6.23
CA ASP A 408 -7.69 27.58 6.03
C ASP A 408 -6.86 27.96 7.27
N PHE A 409 -7.34 27.59 8.46
CA PHE A 409 -6.75 27.93 9.74
C PHE A 409 -6.85 26.74 10.70
N TRP A 410 -5.82 26.57 11.53
CA TRP A 410 -5.80 25.60 12.64
C TRP A 410 -5.12 26.22 13.85
N VAL A 411 -5.39 25.66 15.03
CA VAL A 411 -4.76 26.10 16.27
C VAL A 411 -3.44 25.35 16.41
N SER A 412 -2.30 25.96 16.08
CA SER A 412 -0.98 25.32 16.12
C SER A 412 -0.67 24.67 17.48
N ALA A 413 -1.14 25.25 18.59
CA ALA A 413 -0.99 24.69 19.93
C ALA A 413 -1.73 23.35 20.16
N ARG A 414 -2.65 22.96 19.27
CA ARG A 414 -3.32 21.65 19.30
C ARG A 414 -2.57 20.57 18.52
N VAL A 415 -1.59 20.93 17.70
CA VAL A 415 -0.77 19.97 16.99
C VAL A 415 0.11 19.26 18.00
N LYS A 416 -0.22 18.00 18.28
CA LYS A 416 0.57 17.15 19.19
C LYS A 416 1.73 16.50 18.40
N PRO A 417 2.91 16.37 19.02
CA PRO A 417 4.03 15.68 18.39
C PRO A 417 3.69 14.21 18.15
N TRP A 418 4.27 13.60 17.11
CA TRP A 418 3.99 12.22 16.75
C TRP A 418 4.29 11.23 17.91
N ARG A 419 5.27 11.54 18.77
CA ARG A 419 5.65 10.72 19.94
C ARG A 419 4.48 10.50 20.91
N ALA A 420 3.63 11.51 21.11
CA ALA A 420 2.46 11.41 21.98
C ALA A 420 1.42 10.40 21.44
N PHE A 421 1.29 10.31 20.11
CA PHE A 421 0.46 9.29 19.46
C PHE A 421 1.11 7.91 19.54
N ARG A 422 2.42 7.83 19.31
CA ARG A 422 3.20 6.58 19.33
C ARG A 422 3.09 5.81 20.65
N GLU A 423 3.07 6.52 21.78
CA GLU A 423 2.91 5.92 23.11
C GLU A 423 1.53 5.27 23.31
N ASN A 424 0.50 5.74 22.60
CA ASN A 424 -0.90 5.35 22.79
C ASN A 424 -1.55 4.70 21.55
N TRP A 425 -0.75 4.33 20.54
CA TRP A 425 -1.25 3.96 19.21
C TRP A 425 -2.03 2.66 19.15
N GLY A 426 -1.84 1.77 20.12
CA GLY A 426 -2.48 0.45 20.14
C GLY A 426 -1.75 -0.62 19.33
N VAL A 427 -0.41 -0.58 19.35
CA VAL A 427 0.47 -1.67 18.87
C VAL A 427 0.81 -2.58 20.05
N THR A 428 0.81 -3.89 19.83
CA THR A 428 1.15 -4.89 20.86
C THR A 428 2.42 -5.68 20.51
N GLU A 429 2.88 -6.51 21.45
CA GLU A 429 4.02 -7.41 21.22
C GLU A 429 3.76 -8.37 20.04
N LEU A 430 2.49 -8.74 19.81
CA LEU A 430 2.11 -9.58 18.68
C LEU A 430 2.38 -8.90 17.33
N ASP A 431 2.02 -7.61 17.20
CA ASP A 431 2.27 -6.82 15.99
C ASP A 431 3.77 -6.69 15.71
N LEU A 432 4.56 -6.41 16.76
CA LEU A 432 6.02 -6.29 16.67
C LEU A 432 6.65 -7.64 16.32
N ALA A 433 6.21 -8.74 16.94
CA ALA A 433 6.69 -10.08 16.65
C ALA A 433 6.39 -10.49 15.19
N TYR A 434 5.21 -10.15 14.68
CA TYR A 434 4.84 -10.37 13.28
C TYR A 434 5.75 -9.61 12.32
N ALA A 435 5.95 -8.32 12.57
CA ALA A 435 6.88 -7.49 11.80
C ALA A 435 8.30 -8.06 11.82
N ASN A 436 8.82 -8.39 13.00
CA ASN A 436 10.17 -8.94 13.19
C ASN A 436 10.34 -10.27 12.45
N TYR A 437 9.36 -11.17 12.53
CA TYR A 437 9.39 -12.45 11.80
C TYR A 437 9.44 -12.23 10.28
N ARG A 438 8.64 -11.30 9.74
CA ARG A 438 8.64 -10.96 8.31
C ARG A 438 9.97 -10.38 7.85
N ILE A 439 10.57 -9.50 8.64
CA ILE A 439 11.87 -8.91 8.34
C ILE A 439 12.97 -9.98 8.43
N ALA A 440 12.93 -10.86 9.43
CA ALA A 440 13.85 -11.99 9.52
C ALA A 440 13.75 -12.91 8.29
N PHE A 441 12.54 -13.20 7.82
CA PHE A 441 12.32 -13.95 6.59
C PHE A 441 12.85 -13.21 5.36
N LEU A 442 12.59 -11.90 5.24
CA LEU A 442 13.08 -11.07 4.14
C LEU A 442 14.62 -11.03 4.09
N LYS A 443 15.26 -10.82 5.24
CA LYS A 443 16.73 -10.78 5.39
C LYS A 443 17.39 -12.15 5.29
N ALA A 444 16.63 -13.25 5.41
CA ALA A 444 17.15 -14.58 5.16
C ALA A 444 17.39 -14.83 3.66
N GLY A 445 16.71 -14.10 2.78
CA GLY A 445 16.79 -14.26 1.33
C GLY A 445 17.71 -13.27 0.62
N TRP A 446 17.73 -13.36 -0.71
CA TRP A 446 18.38 -12.37 -1.57
C TRP A 446 17.66 -11.00 -1.48
N PRO A 447 18.40 -9.87 -1.46
CA PRO A 447 19.85 -9.73 -1.64
C PRO A 447 20.69 -9.78 -0.35
N PHE A 448 20.08 -9.92 0.82
CA PHE A 448 20.79 -9.92 2.11
C PHE A 448 21.69 -11.15 2.29
N LYS A 449 21.25 -12.29 1.78
CA LYS A 449 22.04 -13.53 1.70
C LYS A 449 22.06 -14.02 0.25
N PRO A 450 22.98 -13.54 -0.61
CA PRO A 450 22.97 -13.82 -2.05
C PRO A 450 23.05 -15.31 -2.40
N ASN A 451 23.72 -16.11 -1.57
CA ASN A 451 23.93 -17.54 -1.77
C ASN A 451 22.89 -18.42 -1.06
N ALA A 452 21.89 -17.84 -0.40
CA ALA A 452 20.88 -18.61 0.31
C ALA A 452 19.89 -19.24 -0.69
N VAL A 453 19.83 -20.57 -0.71
CA VAL A 453 18.80 -21.31 -1.47
C VAL A 453 17.49 -21.26 -0.66
N PRO A 454 16.31 -21.05 -1.27
CA PRO A 454 15.04 -20.91 -0.54
C PRO A 454 14.72 -22.09 0.40
N SER A 455 15.09 -23.31 0.03
CA SER A 455 14.92 -24.51 0.86
C SER A 455 15.85 -24.58 2.09
N GLN A 456 16.87 -23.71 2.15
CA GLN A 456 17.85 -23.61 3.24
C GLN A 456 17.78 -22.26 3.96
N LEU A 457 16.69 -21.49 3.78
CA LEU A 457 16.51 -20.22 4.47
C LEU A 457 16.47 -20.42 5.98
N GLN A 458 17.59 -20.15 6.63
CA GLN A 458 17.67 -20.04 8.08
C GLN A 458 17.15 -18.65 8.49
N ILE A 459 15.92 -18.65 8.99
CA ILE A 459 15.28 -17.48 9.60
C ILE A 459 15.87 -17.32 11.00
N ASP A 460 16.49 -16.17 11.25
CA ASP A 460 17.00 -15.81 12.57
C ASP A 460 15.86 -15.30 13.45
N PHE A 461 14.96 -16.21 13.85
CA PHE A 461 13.83 -15.92 14.70
C PHE A 461 13.42 -17.18 15.46
N THR A 462 13.51 -17.13 16.79
CA THR A 462 13.05 -18.22 17.67
C THR A 462 11.92 -17.67 18.54
N ALA A 463 10.72 -18.24 18.40
CA ALA A 463 9.59 -17.84 19.23
C ALA A 463 9.79 -18.33 20.67
N THR A 464 9.79 -17.39 21.61
CA THR A 464 9.95 -17.63 23.06
C THR A 464 8.72 -17.23 23.84
N THR A 465 7.89 -16.33 23.30
CA THR A 465 6.63 -15.89 23.92
C THR A 465 5.41 -16.45 23.20
N LYS A 466 4.24 -16.35 23.86
CA LYS A 466 2.96 -16.71 23.23
C LYS A 466 2.66 -15.81 22.03
N ALA A 467 2.95 -14.51 22.14
CA ALA A 467 2.76 -13.55 21.05
C ALA A 467 3.62 -13.93 19.83
N GLU A 468 4.91 -14.23 20.03
CA GLU A 468 5.80 -14.67 18.95
C GLU A 468 5.36 -15.99 18.30
N SER A 469 4.88 -16.94 19.12
CA SER A 469 4.38 -18.22 18.60
C SER A 469 3.16 -18.02 17.70
N LEU A 470 2.23 -17.14 18.11
CA LEU A 470 1.05 -16.79 17.31
C LEU A 470 1.44 -16.01 16.05
N ALA A 471 2.41 -15.09 16.14
CA ALA A 471 2.93 -14.35 14.99
C ALA A 471 3.47 -15.30 13.91
N VAL A 472 4.28 -16.30 14.28
CA VAL A 472 4.76 -17.34 13.36
C VAL A 472 3.61 -18.13 12.75
N GLN A 473 2.61 -18.49 13.55
CA GLN A 473 1.43 -19.24 13.08
C GLN A 473 0.67 -18.47 12.00
N THR A 474 0.49 -17.15 12.13
CA THR A 474 -0.20 -16.33 11.11
C THR A 474 0.49 -16.31 9.75
N TRP A 475 1.78 -16.64 9.70
CA TRP A 475 2.53 -16.75 8.45
C TRP A 475 2.48 -18.16 7.85
N GLN A 476 2.49 -19.18 8.71
CA GLN A 476 2.57 -20.58 8.30
C GLN A 476 1.21 -21.19 7.94
N ASP A 477 0.13 -20.76 8.58
CA ASP A 477 -1.22 -21.25 8.35
C ASP A 477 -2.08 -20.21 7.63
N THR A 478 -2.43 -20.51 6.37
CA THR A 478 -3.27 -19.62 5.54
C THR A 478 -4.70 -19.43 6.08
N ASN A 479 -5.16 -20.29 6.98
CA ASN A 479 -6.46 -20.19 7.64
C ASN A 479 -6.40 -19.45 8.99
N TYR A 480 -5.21 -19.03 9.43
CA TYR A 480 -4.99 -18.34 10.69
C TYR A 480 -4.58 -16.89 10.44
N ASN A 481 -5.55 -15.97 10.51
CA ASN A 481 -5.29 -14.55 10.28
C ASN A 481 -4.89 -13.81 11.58
N ARG A 482 -4.43 -12.57 11.41
CA ARG A 482 -3.96 -11.74 12.53
C ARG A 482 -5.06 -11.31 13.48
N GLU A 483 -6.28 -11.09 12.97
CA GLU A 483 -7.43 -10.79 13.82
C GLU A 483 -7.65 -11.91 14.84
N ARG A 484 -7.64 -13.16 14.37
CA ARG A 484 -7.75 -14.34 15.22
C ARG A 484 -6.58 -14.45 16.20
N ALA A 485 -5.37 -14.12 15.78
CA ALA A 485 -4.20 -14.11 16.66
C ALA A 485 -4.35 -13.15 17.85
N HIS A 486 -4.83 -11.92 17.62
CA HIS A 486 -5.13 -10.99 18.72
C HIS A 486 -6.23 -11.51 19.63
N VAL A 487 -7.31 -12.07 19.08
CA VAL A 487 -8.40 -12.67 19.90
C VAL A 487 -7.88 -13.82 20.76
N ASP A 488 -7.09 -14.74 20.19
CA ASP A 488 -6.54 -15.87 20.92
C ASP A 488 -5.55 -15.42 22.01
N LEU A 489 -4.75 -14.40 21.73
CA LEU A 489 -3.82 -13.82 22.70
C LEU A 489 -4.56 -13.07 23.82
N ALA A 490 -5.60 -12.30 23.48
CA ALA A 490 -6.45 -11.63 24.46
C ALA A 490 -7.13 -12.64 25.40
N ASN A 491 -7.68 -13.71 24.83
CA ASN A 491 -8.31 -14.79 25.60
C ASN A 491 -7.29 -15.53 26.47
N TYR A 492 -6.05 -15.69 26.01
CA TYR A 492 -4.97 -16.26 26.81
C TYR A 492 -4.66 -15.39 28.05
N TYR A 493 -4.56 -14.07 27.88
CA TYR A 493 -4.34 -13.14 29.00
C TYR A 493 -5.54 -13.07 29.96
N ALA A 494 -6.76 -12.98 29.42
CA ALA A 494 -7.98 -12.94 30.23
C ALA A 494 -8.15 -14.20 31.10
N LYS A 495 -7.86 -15.40 30.56
CA LYS A 495 -7.87 -16.66 31.33
C LYS A 495 -6.87 -16.69 32.49
N LYS A 496 -5.81 -15.88 32.42
CA LYS A 496 -4.82 -15.70 33.49
C LYS A 496 -5.18 -14.57 34.46
N GLY A 497 -6.29 -13.87 34.23
CA GLY A 497 -6.69 -12.69 35.01
C GLY A 497 -5.94 -11.41 34.63
N ASP A 498 -5.15 -11.40 33.56
CA ASP A 498 -4.47 -10.20 33.05
C ASP A 498 -5.38 -9.46 32.06
N TYR A 499 -6.39 -8.78 32.60
CA TYR A 499 -7.37 -8.07 31.79
C TYR A 499 -6.78 -6.85 31.07
N LEU A 500 -5.73 -6.22 31.60
CA LEU A 500 -5.08 -5.09 30.93
C LEU A 500 -4.29 -5.53 29.70
N ALA A 501 -3.58 -6.66 29.75
CA ALA A 501 -2.94 -7.22 28.57
C ALA A 501 -3.98 -7.66 27.53
N ALA A 502 -5.07 -8.31 27.96
CA ALA A 502 -6.17 -8.68 27.08
C ALA A 502 -6.83 -7.45 26.41
N PHE A 503 -7.04 -6.38 27.17
CA PHE A 503 -7.54 -5.11 26.67
C PHE A 503 -6.64 -4.53 25.58
N ARG A 504 -5.30 -4.56 25.74
CA ARG A 504 -4.37 -4.02 24.73
C ARG A 504 -4.52 -4.72 23.38
N GLU A 505 -4.74 -6.03 23.37
CA GLU A 505 -4.99 -6.80 22.14
C GLU A 505 -6.33 -6.42 21.48
N TYR A 506 -7.42 -6.32 22.26
CA TYR A 506 -8.70 -5.88 21.71
C TYR A 506 -8.68 -4.41 21.27
N ARG A 507 -7.90 -3.55 21.93
CA ARG A 507 -7.68 -2.17 21.52
C ARG A 507 -6.96 -2.10 20.17
N ALA A 508 -5.96 -2.95 19.94
CA ALA A 508 -5.28 -3.03 18.65
C ALA A 508 -6.26 -3.40 17.53
N LEU A 509 -7.13 -4.39 17.76
CA LEU A 509 -8.20 -4.78 16.83
C LEU A 509 -9.20 -3.65 16.59
N ALA A 510 -9.64 -2.97 17.64
CA ALA A 510 -10.60 -1.87 17.54
C ALA A 510 -10.04 -0.70 16.73
N TYR A 511 -8.74 -0.41 16.85
CA TYR A 511 -8.10 0.64 16.06
C TYR A 511 -7.80 0.23 14.63
N PHE A 512 -7.57 -1.06 14.37
CA PHE A 512 -7.46 -1.59 13.01
C PHE A 512 -8.80 -1.55 12.26
N ALA A 513 -9.85 -2.09 12.88
CA ALA A 513 -11.18 -2.19 12.32
C ALA A 513 -12.17 -1.34 13.15
N PRO A 514 -12.13 -0.01 13.04
CA PRO A 514 -12.95 0.88 13.87
C PRO A 514 -14.45 0.75 13.62
N HIS A 515 -14.85 0.10 12.52
CA HIS A 515 -16.22 -0.24 12.19
C HIS A 515 -16.70 -1.57 12.83
N ASN A 516 -15.78 -2.39 13.37
CA ASN A 516 -16.10 -3.66 14.01
C ASN A 516 -16.53 -3.42 15.47
N GLN A 517 -17.84 -3.37 15.71
CA GLN A 517 -18.42 -3.18 17.04
C GLN A 517 -17.90 -4.18 18.09
N THR A 518 -17.73 -5.45 17.70
CA THR A 518 -17.31 -6.52 18.60
C THR A 518 -15.93 -6.25 19.22
N ALA A 519 -15.01 -5.67 18.45
CA ALA A 519 -13.68 -5.32 18.97
C ALA A 519 -13.76 -4.24 20.07
N TRP A 520 -14.62 -3.22 19.89
CA TRP A 520 -14.87 -2.18 20.89
C TRP A 520 -15.54 -2.73 22.15
N VAL A 521 -16.55 -3.59 21.99
CA VAL A 521 -17.25 -4.25 23.09
C VAL A 521 -16.29 -5.10 23.92
N ASN A 522 -15.46 -5.93 23.27
CA ASN A 522 -14.51 -6.78 23.96
C ASN A 522 -13.42 -5.96 24.67
N ALA A 523 -12.94 -4.87 24.08
CA ALA A 523 -12.03 -3.96 24.75
C ALA A 523 -12.67 -3.34 26.01
N ALA A 524 -13.92 -2.88 25.91
CA ALA A 524 -14.65 -2.34 27.05
C ALA A 524 -14.87 -3.39 28.16
N GLN A 525 -15.23 -4.63 27.78
CA GLN A 525 -15.42 -5.73 28.73
C GLN A 525 -14.14 -6.00 29.54
N MET A 526 -12.97 -6.02 28.90
CA MET A 526 -11.70 -6.20 29.62
C MET A 526 -11.42 -5.07 30.61
N LEU A 527 -11.75 -3.81 30.27
CA LEU A 527 -11.62 -2.70 31.22
C LEU A 527 -12.61 -2.81 32.39
N ILE A 528 -13.83 -3.26 32.11
CA ILE A 528 -14.87 -3.51 33.13
C ILE A 528 -14.44 -4.61 34.09
N ASP A 529 -13.93 -5.74 33.58
CA ASP A 529 -13.41 -6.85 34.40
C ASP A 529 -12.20 -6.43 35.23
N ASN A 530 -11.39 -5.51 34.70
CA ASN A 530 -10.31 -4.86 35.44
C ASN A 530 -10.77 -3.79 36.44
N LYS A 531 -12.07 -3.47 36.48
CA LYS A 531 -12.67 -2.36 37.27
C LYS A 531 -12.19 -0.96 36.86
N SER A 532 -11.64 -0.81 35.66
CA SER A 532 -11.27 0.46 35.03
C SER A 532 -12.48 1.11 34.35
N PHE A 533 -13.51 1.44 35.14
CA PHE A 533 -14.80 1.91 34.63
C PHE A 533 -14.72 3.23 33.85
N ASP A 534 -13.86 4.14 34.28
CA ASP A 534 -13.70 5.45 33.61
C ASP A 534 -13.13 5.30 32.20
N ASP A 535 -12.15 4.41 32.03
CA ASP A 535 -11.55 4.11 30.73
C ASP A 535 -12.55 3.38 29.82
N ALA A 536 -13.38 2.52 30.38
CA ALA A 536 -14.37 1.73 29.63
C ALA A 536 -15.39 2.61 28.90
N ILE A 537 -15.75 3.78 29.47
CA ILE A 537 -16.72 4.71 28.88
C ILE A 537 -16.37 5.05 27.44
N TYR A 538 -15.11 5.35 27.14
CA TYR A 538 -14.68 5.68 25.78
C TYR A 538 -14.98 4.54 24.80
N TYR A 539 -14.58 3.31 25.14
CA TYR A 539 -14.75 2.14 24.28
C TYR A 539 -16.23 1.76 24.10
N LEU A 540 -17.05 1.91 25.14
CA LEU A 540 -18.50 1.71 25.06
C LEU A 540 -19.16 2.70 24.10
N TYR A 541 -18.76 3.98 24.13
CA TYR A 541 -19.26 4.96 23.17
C TYR A 541 -18.81 4.67 21.73
N GLN A 542 -17.57 4.21 21.51
CA GLN A 542 -17.14 3.83 20.16
C GLN A 542 -17.93 2.62 19.63
N ALA A 543 -18.24 1.64 20.48
CA ALA A 543 -19.13 0.54 20.11
C ALA A 543 -20.52 1.04 19.67
N LEU A 544 -21.09 2.02 20.39
CA LEU A 544 -22.39 2.60 20.04
C LEU A 544 -22.38 3.45 18.77
N LYS A 545 -21.22 3.95 18.33
CA LYS A 545 -21.09 4.61 17.03
C LYS A 545 -21.14 3.62 15.86
N CYS A 546 -20.75 2.37 16.09
CA CYS A 546 -20.82 1.32 15.06
C CYS A 546 -22.25 0.79 14.86
N GLY A 547 -23.10 0.93 15.87
CA GLY A 547 -24.47 0.44 15.86
C GLY A 547 -25.02 0.26 17.28
N GLU A 548 -26.24 -0.24 17.37
CA GLU A 548 -26.88 -0.55 18.65
C GLU A 548 -26.12 -1.65 19.41
N SER A 549 -25.96 -1.50 20.73
CA SER A 549 -25.34 -2.51 21.59
C SER A 549 -25.97 -2.45 22.98
N ALA A 550 -26.83 -3.43 23.29
CA ALA A 550 -27.49 -3.54 24.59
C ALA A 550 -26.46 -3.70 25.72
N PHE A 551 -25.36 -4.40 25.45
CA PHE A 551 -24.21 -4.50 26.36
C PHE A 551 -23.62 -3.13 26.68
N SER A 552 -23.37 -2.31 25.64
CA SER A 552 -22.75 -1.01 25.82
C SER A 552 -23.68 -0.02 26.51
N GLU A 553 -24.96 -0.04 26.18
CA GLU A 553 -26.01 0.73 26.85
C GLU A 553 -26.10 0.34 28.34
N LYS A 554 -26.18 -0.96 28.65
CA LYS A 554 -26.20 -1.46 30.04
C LYS A 554 -25.03 -0.93 30.84
N TRP A 555 -23.80 -1.14 30.36
CA TRP A 555 -22.61 -0.77 31.13
C TRP A 555 -22.39 0.74 31.24
N LEU A 556 -22.71 1.54 30.21
CA LEU A 556 -22.73 2.99 30.35
C LEU A 556 -23.72 3.43 31.43
N GLY A 557 -24.91 2.83 31.43
CA GLY A 557 -25.93 3.02 32.47
C GLY A 557 -25.40 2.75 33.87
N GLN A 558 -24.84 1.56 34.09
CA GLN A 558 -24.26 1.14 35.37
C GLN A 558 -23.11 2.06 35.82
N ILE A 559 -22.18 2.39 34.93
CA ILE A 559 -21.04 3.26 35.25
C ILE A 559 -21.53 4.67 35.63
N TYR A 560 -22.50 5.23 34.90
CA TYR A 560 -23.07 6.54 35.25
C TYR A 560 -23.86 6.51 36.55
N LEU A 561 -24.54 5.41 36.88
CA LEU A 561 -25.20 5.22 38.17
C LEU A 561 -24.17 5.25 39.31
N MET A 562 -23.06 4.50 39.18
CA MET A 562 -21.95 4.51 40.13
C MET A 562 -21.33 5.90 40.32
N LYS A 563 -21.36 6.73 39.27
CA LYS A 563 -20.88 8.12 39.30
C LYS A 563 -21.94 9.14 39.77
N ASN A 564 -23.08 8.68 40.29
CA ASN A 564 -24.22 9.51 40.72
C ASN A 564 -24.81 10.40 39.60
N GLN A 565 -24.67 9.99 38.34
CA GLN A 565 -25.24 10.69 37.18
C GLN A 565 -26.56 10.05 36.74
N ASN A 566 -27.52 9.95 37.67
CA ASN A 566 -28.76 9.17 37.53
C ASN A 566 -29.56 9.46 36.26
N ARG A 567 -29.64 10.74 35.85
CA ARG A 567 -30.36 11.13 34.63
C ARG A 567 -29.71 10.57 33.36
N ARG A 568 -28.37 10.54 33.30
CA ARG A 568 -27.64 9.93 32.18
C ARG A 568 -27.75 8.42 32.23
N ALA A 569 -27.63 7.84 33.42
CA ALA A 569 -27.75 6.40 33.63
C ALA A 569 -29.10 5.87 33.12
N LEU A 570 -30.20 6.51 33.52
CA LEU A 570 -31.57 6.11 33.15
C LEU A 570 -31.76 6.00 31.63
N GLY A 571 -31.30 7.00 30.87
CA GLY A 571 -31.46 7.01 29.41
C GLY A 571 -30.72 5.88 28.69
N PHE A 572 -29.64 5.35 29.27
CA PHE A 572 -28.95 4.17 28.74
C PHE A 572 -29.59 2.86 29.22
N LEU A 573 -29.95 2.77 30.50
CA LEU A 573 -30.57 1.58 31.09
C LEU A 573 -31.94 1.28 30.46
N GLU A 574 -32.77 2.30 30.18
CA GLU A 574 -34.05 2.12 29.50
C GLU A 574 -33.89 1.49 28.09
N LYS A 575 -32.89 1.94 27.34
CA LYS A 575 -32.58 1.37 26.01
C LYS A 575 -32.08 -0.07 26.10
N ALA A 576 -31.23 -0.35 27.10
CA ALA A 576 -30.75 -1.70 27.35
C ALA A 576 -31.92 -2.64 27.76
N ALA A 577 -32.83 -2.17 28.63
CA ALA A 577 -33.96 -2.96 29.13
C ALA A 577 -34.96 -3.32 28.02
N GLN A 578 -35.13 -2.45 27.01
CA GLN A 578 -35.94 -2.77 25.83
C GLN A 578 -35.39 -3.96 25.04
N LYS A 579 -34.08 -4.19 25.07
CA LYS A 579 -33.39 -5.24 24.31
C LYS A 579 -33.08 -6.48 25.14
N MET A 580 -32.97 -6.32 26.46
CA MET A 580 -32.64 -7.37 27.43
C MET A 580 -33.64 -7.34 28.60
N PRO A 581 -34.94 -7.60 28.36
CA PRO A 581 -35.98 -7.43 29.38
C PRO A 581 -35.86 -8.39 30.57
N ASP A 582 -35.14 -9.50 30.41
CA ASP A 582 -34.93 -10.52 31.45
C ASP A 582 -33.60 -10.35 32.22
N ASP A 583 -32.82 -9.31 31.93
CA ASP A 583 -31.54 -9.06 32.62
C ASP A 583 -31.80 -8.47 34.00
N SER A 584 -31.56 -9.26 35.05
CA SER A 584 -31.82 -8.88 36.45
C SER A 584 -30.97 -7.71 36.97
N GLN A 585 -29.99 -7.25 36.19
CA GLN A 585 -29.13 -6.12 36.53
C GLN A 585 -29.62 -4.79 35.92
N LEU A 586 -30.72 -4.77 35.16
CA LEU A 586 -31.25 -3.57 34.48
C LEU A 586 -32.42 -2.91 35.19
#